data_AF-E7RDW6-F1
#
_entry.id   AF-E7RDW6-F1
#
_cell.length_a   1.000
_cell.length_b   1.000
_cell.length_c   1.000
_cell.angle_alpha   90.00
_cell.angle_beta   90.00
_cell.angle_gamma   90.00
#
_symmetry.space_group_name_H-M   'P 1'
#
loop_
_entity.id
_entity.type
_entity.pdbx_description
1 polymer ?
#
loop_
_entity_poly.entity_id
_entity_poly.type
_entity_poly.pdbx_seq_one_letter_code
_entity_poly.pdbx_strand_id
1 'polypeptide(L)' 'MKTIIDAAKNNIDLHLFIKKDDDEGGDFYYLGQALPDKENIEQALMKDKNSKEIPVVHMHLALQNAVNSKLYHYIASEE' A
#
# COMPACT_ATOMS: atom_id res chain seq x y z
N MET A 1 13.72 -3.41 4.59
CA MET A 1 13.15 -3.02 3.28
C MET A 1 13.37 -4.07 2.20
N LYS A 2 14.61 -4.56 1.97
CA LYS A 2 14.87 -5.67 1.02
C LYS A 2 13.94 -6.88 1.18
N THR A 3 13.55 -7.22 2.41
CA THR A 3 12.61 -8.31 2.69
C THR A 3 11.26 -8.15 1.98
N ILE A 4 10.69 -6.93 1.98
CA ILE A 4 9.42 -6.62 1.32
C ILE A 4 9.61 -6.61 -0.19
N ILE A 5 10.66 -5.96 -0.68
CA ILE A 5 11.01 -5.89 -2.12
C ILE A 5 11.19 -7.31 -2.71
N ASP A 6 11.82 -8.21 -1.95
CA ASP A 6 12.06 -9.59 -2.36
C ASP A 6 11.01 -10.58 -1.82
N ALA A 7 9.81 -10.11 -1.45
CA ALA A 7 8.76 -10.95 -0.85
C ALA A 7 8.47 -12.21 -1.68
N ALA A 8 8.28 -12.07 -3.00
CA ALA A 8 8.07 -13.21 -3.91
C ALA A 8 9.24 -14.22 -3.88
N LYS A 9 10.49 -13.72 -3.85
CA LYS A 9 11.69 -14.57 -3.81
C LYS A 9 11.84 -15.28 -2.46
N ASN A 10 11.41 -14.63 -1.40
CA ASN A 10 11.48 -15.13 -0.03
C ASN A 10 10.25 -15.95 0.37
N ASN A 11 9.33 -16.21 -0.57
CA ASN A 11 8.07 -16.92 -0.32
C ASN A 11 7.25 -16.28 0.83
N ILE A 12 7.19 -14.94 0.82
CA ILE A 12 6.42 -14.13 1.75
C ILE A 12 5.19 -13.62 1.03
N ASP A 13 4.02 -13.93 1.57
CA ASP A 13 2.75 -13.42 1.07
C ASP A 13 2.50 -12.01 1.62
N LEU A 14 2.44 -11.02 0.74
CA LEU A 14 2.06 -9.66 1.10
C LEU A 14 0.54 -9.52 1.03
N HIS A 15 -0.10 -9.20 2.15
CA HIS A 15 -1.54 -8.99 2.25
C HIS A 15 -1.86 -7.51 2.46
N LEU A 16 -2.76 -6.94 1.66
CA LEU A 16 -3.09 -5.51 1.70
C LEU A 16 -4.40 -5.25 2.43
N PHE A 17 -4.33 -4.38 3.43
CA PHE A 17 -5.47 -3.85 4.18
C PHE A 17 -5.50 -2.33 4.05
N ILE A 18 -6.66 -1.77 3.80
CA ILE A 18 -6.84 -0.32 3.64
C ILE A 18 -7.96 0.18 4.54
N LYS A 19 -7.92 1.47 4.87
CA LYS A 19 -8.96 2.16 5.63
C LYS A 19 -9.22 3.51 4.97
N LYS A 20 -10.50 3.88 4.81
CA LYS A 20 -10.91 5.22 4.37
C LYS A 20 -10.83 6.17 5.58
N ASP A 21 -10.49 7.44 5.33
CA ASP A 21 -10.25 8.45 6.38
C ASP A 21 -11.54 9.12 6.88
N ASP A 22 -12.70 8.65 6.44
CA ASP A 22 -14.03 9.22 6.69
C ASP A 22 -14.64 8.87 8.06
N ASP A 23 -13.80 8.47 9.02
CA ASP A 23 -14.19 8.18 10.40
C ASP A 23 -15.27 7.08 10.56
N GLU A 24 -15.51 6.23 9.54
CA GLU A 24 -16.50 5.11 9.56
C GLU A 24 -16.07 3.89 10.42
N GLY A 25 -15.42 4.13 11.56
CA GLY A 25 -15.07 3.10 12.54
C GLY A 25 -13.67 2.49 12.40
N GLY A 26 -13.42 1.39 13.10
CA GLY A 26 -12.09 0.81 13.32
C GLY A 26 -11.67 -0.28 12.33
N ASP A 27 -12.53 -0.64 11.37
CA ASP A 27 -12.33 -1.82 10.52
C ASP A 27 -11.55 -1.50 9.23
N PHE A 28 -10.90 -2.52 8.67
CA PHE A 28 -10.11 -2.44 7.44
C PHE A 28 -10.76 -3.25 6.33
N TYR A 29 -10.62 -2.78 5.09
CA TYR A 29 -10.94 -3.56 3.89
C TYR A 29 -9.72 -4.37 3.47
N TYR A 30 -9.89 -5.69 3.43
CA TYR A 30 -8.88 -6.60 2.90
C TYR A 30 -8.98 -6.70 1.38
N LEU A 31 -7.90 -6.36 0.66
CA LEU A 31 -7.87 -6.34 -0.81
C LEU A 31 -7.22 -7.56 -1.44
N GLY A 32 -6.77 -8.53 -0.64
CA GLY A 32 -6.09 -9.72 -1.14
C GLY A 32 -4.57 -9.64 -1.05
N GLN A 33 -3.92 -10.54 -1.78
CA GLN A 33 -2.46 -10.57 -1.91
C GLN A 33 -1.97 -9.57 -2.95
N ALA A 34 -0.81 -8.98 -2.68
CA ALA A 34 -0.11 -8.08 -3.58
C ALA A 34 1.37 -8.45 -3.68
N LEU A 35 2.02 -7.99 -4.75
CA LEU A 35 3.46 -8.08 -4.93
C LEU A 35 4.03 -6.69 -5.18
N PRO A 36 5.23 -6.37 -4.65
CA PRO A 36 5.92 -5.16 -5.04
C PRO A 36 6.27 -5.19 -6.52
N ASP A 37 5.94 -4.11 -7.22
CA ASP A 37 6.44 -3.86 -8.56
C ASP A 37 7.89 -3.38 -8.47
N LYS A 38 8.83 -4.26 -8.88
CA LYS A 38 10.26 -4.02 -8.74
C LYS A 38 10.79 -2.90 -9.63
N GLU A 39 10.06 -2.52 -10.68
CA GLU A 39 10.45 -1.44 -11.59
C GLU A 39 10.12 -0.06 -11.03
N ASN A 40 9.18 0.01 -10.08
CA ASN A 40 8.67 1.26 -9.51
C ASN A 40 8.99 1.34 -8.01
N ILE A 41 10.25 1.11 -7.64
CA ILE A 41 10.75 1.29 -6.27
C ILE A 41 11.76 2.43 -6.27
N GLU A 42 11.45 3.49 -5.53
CA GLU A 42 12.31 4.67 -5.43
C GLU A 42 12.57 5.05 -3.96
N GLN A 43 13.80 5.48 -3.69
CA GLN A 43 14.14 6.10 -2.41
C GLN A 43 13.93 7.61 -2.52
N ALA A 44 13.23 8.17 -1.55
CA ALA A 44 12.92 9.60 -1.50
C ALA A 44 13.16 10.18 -0.10
N LEU A 45 12.97 11.51 0.03
CA LEU A 45 12.95 12.22 1.30
C LEU A 45 11.54 12.79 1.51
N MET A 46 11.02 12.68 2.73
CA MET A 46 9.78 13.32 3.16
C MET A 46 10.01 14.15 4.41
N LYS A 47 9.19 15.19 4.62
CA LYS A 47 9.21 15.95 5.87
C LYS A 47 8.39 15.22 6.93
N ASP A 48 8.95 15.06 8.12
CA ASP A 48 8.20 14.60 9.28
C ASP A 48 7.35 15.74 9.89
N LYS A 49 6.64 15.45 10.98
CA LYS A 49 5.81 16.44 11.71
C LYS A 49 6.57 17.67 12.22
N ASN A 50 7.90 17.61 12.31
CA ASN A 50 8.78 18.69 12.74
C ASN A 50 9.51 19.35 11.57
N SER A 51 9.07 19.10 10.32
CA SER A 51 9.72 19.57 9.09
C SER A 51 11.15 19.05 8.86
N LYS A 52 11.56 17.99 9.54
CA LYS A 52 12.85 17.33 9.30
C LYS A 52 12.75 16.38 8.12
N GLU A 53 13.72 16.42 7.21
CA GLU A 53 13.80 15.44 6.13
C GLU A 53 14.18 14.06 6.67
N ILE A 54 13.37 13.06 6.32
CA ILE A 54 13.55 11.66 6.66
C ILE A 54 13.57 10.81 5.39
N PRO A 55 14.43 9.77 5.31
CA PRO A 55 14.45 8.85 4.19
C PRO A 55 13.21 7.96 4.18
N VAL A 56 12.57 7.84 3.02
CA VAL A 56 11.41 6.99 2.78
C VAL A 56 11.61 6.19 1.48
N VAL A 57 10.73 5.22 1.25
CA VAL A 57 10.68 4.45 0.00
C VAL A 57 9.26 4.52 -0.54
N HIS A 58 9.10 4.96 -1.78
CA HIS A 58 7.85 4.77 -2.52
C HIS A 58 7.94 3.49 -3.32
N MET A 59 6.85 2.74 -3.36
CA MET A 59 6.74 1.55 -4.18
C MET A 59 5.33 1.38 -4.70
N HIS A 60 5.21 0.88 -5.93
CA HIS A 60 3.93 0.38 -6.42
C HIS A 60 3.72 -1.05 -5.96
N LEU A 61 2.48 -1.39 -5.60
CA LEU A 61 2.06 -2.75 -5.31
C LEU A 61 1.07 -3.19 -6.39
N ALA A 62 1.34 -4.33 -7.01
CA ALA A 62 0.44 -4.99 -7.94
C ALA A 62 -0.42 -6.01 -7.17
N LEU A 63 -1.74 -5.78 -7.13
CA LEU A 63 -2.69 -6.76 -6.59
C LEU A 63 -2.77 -7.98 -7.51
N GLN A 64 -2.79 -9.18 -6.93
CA GLN A 64 -2.93 -10.41 -7.71
C GLN A 64 -4.31 -10.52 -8.39
N ASN A 65 -5.34 -9.95 -7.75
CA ASN A 65 -6.71 -9.93 -8.26
C ASN A 65 -7.20 -8.49 -8.31
N ALA A 66 -8.01 -8.18 -9.33
CA ALA A 66 -8.65 -6.88 -9.43
C ALA A 66 -9.58 -6.65 -8.22
N VAL A 67 -9.58 -5.42 -7.69
CA VAL A 67 -10.50 -5.02 -6.63
C VAL A 67 -11.92 -5.07 -7.19
N ASN A 68 -12.87 -5.56 -6.38
CA ASN A 68 -14.28 -5.51 -6.73
C ASN A 68 -14.69 -4.07 -7.06
N SER A 69 -15.40 -3.87 -8.18
CA SER A 69 -15.74 -2.53 -8.67
C SER A 69 -16.50 -1.70 -7.64
N LYS A 70 -17.46 -2.28 -6.90
CA LYS A 70 -18.20 -1.56 -5.85
C LYS A 70 -17.28 -1.10 -4.74
N LEU A 71 -16.40 -1.99 -4.28
CA LEU A 71 -15.44 -1.68 -3.23
C LEU A 71 -14.47 -0.58 -3.69
N TYR A 72 -13.94 -0.69 -4.92
CA TYR A 72 -13.07 0.32 -5.50
C TYR A 72 -13.74 1.70 -5.54
N HIS A 73 -14.99 1.78 -6.02
CA HIS A 73 -15.71 3.06 -6.09
C HIS A 73 -15.95 3.66 -4.71
N TYR A 74 -16.29 2.84 -3.72
CA TYR A 74 -16.47 3.30 -2.33
C TYR A 74 -15.16 3.83 -1.72
N ILE A 75 -14.03 3.15 -1.95
CA ILE A 75 -12.73 3.59 -1.43
C ILE A 75 -12.26 4.88 -2.11
N ALA A 76 -12.45 4.98 -3.43
CA ALA A 76 -11.93 6.07 -4.25
C ALA A 76 -12.89 7.27 -4.36
N SER A 77 -14.09 7.20 -3.78
CA SER A 77 -15.02 8.33 -3.73
C SER A 77 -14.61 9.33 -2.64
N GLU A 78 -14.70 10.61 -2.99
CA GLU A 78 -14.42 11.78 -2.13
C GLU A 78 -15.64 12.21 -1.28
N GLU A 79 -16.62 11.32 -1.05
CA GLU A 79 -17.73 11.63 -0.13
C GLU A 79 -17.23 11.82 1.31
#